data_AF-A0A9D3ZXM8-F1
#
_entry.id   AF-A0A9D3ZXM8-F1
#
_cell.length_a   1.000
_cell.length_b   1.000
_cell.length_c   1.000
_cell.angle_alpha   90.00
_cell.angle_beta   90.00
_cell.angle_gamma   90.00
#
_symmetry.space_group_name_H-M   'P 1'
#
loop_
_entity.id
_entity.type
_entity.pdbx_description
1 polymer ?
#
loop_
_entity_poly.entity_id
_entity_poly.type
_entity_poly.pdbx_seq_one_letter_code
_entity_poly.pdbx_strand_id
1 'polypeptide(L)'
;MAIPTLIVLSFLLLSFSSVVFSDGEDCVYSVYIRTGSIIKGGTDSIIGLRLYDANGYSVEISNMEEWGGLMGPGYNYFERGNLDIFSGRGRCLDAPLCAMNLTSDGSGEHHGWYCNYVEVTMTGVHKPCSQQQFTVEQWLALDAPPYDLTAIRNYCPSEVPDDRRHRKSSSSM
;
A
#
# COMPACT_ATOMS: atom_id res chain seq x y z
N MET A 1 17.90 30.55 59.32
CA MET A 1 16.86 29.79 58.61
C MET A 1 16.95 30.15 57.14
N ALA A 2 17.65 29.35 56.35
CA ALA A 2 17.86 29.58 54.91
C ALA A 2 17.07 28.53 54.15
N ILE A 3 16.11 28.98 53.35
CA ILE A 3 15.26 28.14 52.48
C ILE A 3 16.15 27.66 51.32
N PRO A 4 16.17 26.37 50.97
CA PRO A 4 17.07 25.87 49.94
C PRO A 4 16.58 26.34 48.57
N THR A 5 17.38 27.20 47.94
CA THR A 5 17.23 27.72 46.57
C THR A 5 17.31 26.64 45.48
N LEU A 6 17.47 25.36 45.85
CA LEU A 6 17.58 24.24 44.91
C LEU A 6 16.25 23.82 44.27
N ILE A 7 15.09 24.13 44.87
CA ILE A 7 13.79 23.65 44.36
C ILE A 7 13.32 24.47 43.16
N VAL A 8 13.79 25.71 43.00
CA VAL A 8 13.34 26.61 41.91
C VAL A 8 14.03 26.29 40.58
N LEU A 9 15.16 25.58 40.58
CA LEU A 9 15.84 25.17 39.34
C LEU A 9 15.26 23.91 38.69
N SER A 10 14.37 23.17 39.37
CA SER A 10 13.78 21.94 38.83
C SER A 10 12.54 22.17 37.95
N PHE A 11 12.02 23.40 37.87
CA PHE A 11 10.79 23.73 37.12
C PHE A 11 11.05 24.37 35.75
N LEU A 12 12.31 24.48 35.34
CA LEU A 12 12.69 24.98 34.03
C LEU A 12 13.06 23.82 33.11
N LEU A 13 12.25 23.64 32.07
CA LEU A 13 12.54 22.94 30.80
C LEU A 13 12.11 21.47 30.65
N LEU A 14 10.90 21.13 31.09
CA LEU A 14 10.08 20.16 30.35
C LEU A 14 9.10 20.90 29.43
N SER A 15 9.62 21.83 28.63
CA SER A 15 8.92 22.29 27.43
C SER A 15 9.07 21.20 26.38
N PHE A 16 8.25 20.14 26.49
CA PHE A 16 7.97 19.26 25.35
C PHE A 16 7.35 20.15 24.27
N SER A 17 8.20 20.65 23.37
CA SER A 17 7.74 21.28 22.15
C SER A 17 7.08 20.17 21.35
N SER A 18 5.75 20.11 21.39
CA SER A 18 4.98 19.31 20.45
C SER A 18 5.30 19.85 19.06
N VAL A 19 6.19 19.17 18.36
CA VAL A 19 6.32 19.34 16.91
C VAL A 19 5.02 18.84 16.30
N VAL A 20 4.15 19.79 15.95
CA VAL A 20 3.04 19.53 15.06
C VAL A 20 3.67 19.39 13.68
N PHE A 21 3.83 18.15 13.21
CA PHE A 21 4.08 17.94 11.79
C PHE A 21 2.86 18.50 11.06
N SER A 22 3.08 19.44 10.13
CA SER A 22 2.04 19.76 9.16
C SER A 22 1.68 18.45 8.48
N ASP A 23 0.46 17.99 8.69
CA ASP A 23 -0.11 16.84 8.02
C ASP A 23 0.19 17.02 6.53
N GLY A 24 1.05 16.16 5.97
CA GLY A 24 1.16 16.11 4.52
C GLY A 24 -0.24 15.85 3.98
N GLU A 25 -0.63 16.45 2.86
CA GLU A 25 -2.00 16.27 2.39
C GLU A 25 -2.32 14.77 2.29
N ASP A 26 -3.35 14.35 3.02
CA ASP A 26 -3.84 12.98 3.01
C ASP A 26 -4.57 12.73 1.70
N CYS A 27 -4.30 11.56 1.11
CA CYS A 27 -5.04 11.06 -0.03
C CYS A 27 -6.07 10.02 0.43
N VAL A 28 -7.19 9.96 -0.28
CA VAL A 28 -8.13 8.84 -0.16
C VAL A 28 -7.70 7.77 -1.15
N TYR A 29 -7.56 6.56 -0.64
CA TYR A 29 -7.33 5.36 -1.41
C TYR A 29 -8.64 4.57 -1.45
N SER A 30 -9.06 4.18 -2.64
CA SER A 30 -10.16 3.23 -2.86
C SER A 30 -9.57 1.98 -3.50
N VAL A 31 -9.75 0.84 -2.85
CA VAL A 31 -9.13 -0.44 -3.22
C VAL A 31 -10.22 -1.47 -3.46
N TYR A 32 -10.11 -2.17 -4.59
CA TYR A 32 -10.99 -3.28 -4.97
C TYR A 32 -10.13 -4.52 -5.13
N ILE A 33 -10.45 -5.58 -4.39
CA ILE A 33 -9.71 -6.85 -4.42
C ILE A 33 -10.65 -7.94 -4.93
N ARG A 34 -10.26 -8.58 -6.03
CA ARG A 34 -11.03 -9.69 -6.61
C ARG A 34 -10.40 -11.00 -6.20
N THR A 35 -11.11 -11.75 -5.37
CA THR A 35 -10.77 -13.13 -5.06
C THR A 35 -11.21 -14.05 -6.20
N GLY A 36 -10.37 -15.01 -6.54
CA GLY A 36 -10.63 -15.98 -7.60
C GLY A 36 -11.82 -16.88 -7.30
N SER A 37 -12.49 -17.33 -8.36
CA SER A 37 -13.61 -18.28 -8.26
C SER A 37 -13.16 -19.75 -8.24
N ILE A 38 -11.85 -20.01 -8.19
CA ILE A 38 -11.31 -21.38 -8.15
C ILE A 38 -11.61 -22.06 -6.81
N ILE A 39 -11.67 -23.40 -6.82
CA ILE A 39 -11.96 -24.18 -5.61
C ILE A 39 -10.93 -23.82 -4.53
N LYS A 40 -11.43 -23.53 -3.32
CA LYS A 40 -10.65 -23.05 -2.16
C LYS A 40 -9.90 -21.73 -2.38
N GLY A 41 -10.33 -20.89 -3.32
CA GLY A 41 -9.66 -19.61 -3.61
C GLY A 41 -9.86 -18.50 -2.57
N GLY A 42 -10.73 -18.68 -1.58
CA GLY A 42 -10.98 -17.69 -0.51
C GLY A 42 -10.10 -17.91 0.72
N THR A 43 -10.03 -16.92 1.62
CA THR A 43 -9.16 -16.99 2.80
C THR A 43 -9.71 -16.28 4.04
N ASP A 44 -9.29 -16.76 5.21
CA ASP A 44 -9.50 -16.11 6.53
C ASP A 44 -8.24 -15.41 7.06
N SER A 45 -7.17 -15.34 6.25
CA SER A 45 -5.91 -14.69 6.62
C SER A 45 -6.03 -13.16 6.66
N ILE A 46 -5.12 -12.51 7.38
CA ILE A 46 -4.98 -11.05 7.35
C ILE A 46 -4.25 -10.66 6.06
N ILE A 47 -4.92 -9.84 5.25
CA ILE A 47 -4.37 -9.33 4.00
C ILE A 47 -3.79 -7.93 4.19
N GLY A 48 -2.52 -7.79 3.81
CA GLY A 48 -1.79 -6.53 3.78
C GLY A 48 -1.54 -6.07 2.34
N LEU A 49 -1.42 -4.75 2.16
CA LEU A 49 -1.14 -4.11 0.89
C LEU A 49 -0.16 -2.96 1.09
N ARG A 50 0.93 -2.97 0.34
CA ARG A 50 1.83 -1.83 0.22
C ARG A 50 1.86 -1.35 -1.23
N LEU A 51 1.70 -0.06 -1.41
CA LEU A 51 1.65 0.59 -2.72
C LEU A 51 2.85 1.52 -2.89
N TYR A 52 3.33 1.67 -4.12
CA TYR A 52 4.49 2.49 -4.43
C TYR A 52 4.24 3.37 -5.65
N ASP A 53 4.89 4.53 -5.65
CA ASP A 53 5.07 5.38 -6.82
C ASP A 53 6.41 5.12 -7.51
N ALA A 54 6.64 5.80 -8.64
CA ALA A 54 7.85 5.61 -9.45
C ALA A 54 9.14 6.08 -8.77
N ASN A 55 9.04 6.89 -7.71
CA ASN A 55 10.17 7.37 -6.93
C ASN A 55 10.52 6.42 -5.78
N GLY A 56 9.76 5.33 -5.61
CA GLY A 56 9.93 4.36 -4.52
C GLY A 56 9.29 4.79 -3.20
N TYR A 57 8.55 5.90 -3.17
CA TYR A 57 7.74 6.24 -2.00
C TYR A 57 6.56 5.28 -1.88
N SER A 58 6.23 4.88 -0.65
CA SER A 58 5.15 3.91 -0.42
C SER A 58 4.14 4.30 0.65
N VAL A 59 2.95 3.72 0.57
CA VAL A 59 1.98 3.64 1.66
C VAL A 59 1.76 2.17 2.00
N GLU A 60 1.68 1.85 3.28
CA GLU A 60 1.53 0.49 3.79
C GLU A 60 0.23 0.37 4.59
N ILE A 61 -0.53 -0.68 4.28
CA ILE A 61 -1.77 -1.07 4.94
C ILE A 61 -1.55 -2.49 5.44
N SER A 62 -1.41 -2.67 6.76
CA SER A 62 -1.10 -3.98 7.33
C SER A 62 -2.30 -4.93 7.41
N ASN A 63 -3.51 -4.37 7.50
CA ASN A 63 -4.76 -5.11 7.56
C ASN A 63 -5.83 -4.35 6.77
N MET A 64 -6.18 -4.86 5.59
CA MET A 64 -7.14 -4.22 4.70
C MET A 64 -8.53 -4.08 5.33
N GLU A 65 -9.02 -5.10 6.03
CA GLU A 65 -10.34 -5.10 6.66
C GLU A 65 -10.44 -4.04 7.75
N GLU A 66 -9.49 -4.03 8.68
CA GLU A 66 -9.46 -3.06 9.79
C GLU A 66 -9.21 -1.63 9.31
N TRP A 67 -8.37 -1.45 8.29
CA TRP A 67 -8.02 -0.13 7.78
C TRP A 67 -9.19 0.58 7.09
N GLY A 68 -10.04 -0.15 6.36
CA GLY A 68 -11.06 0.50 5.55
C GLY A 68 -12.11 -0.40 4.92
N GLY A 69 -12.44 -1.56 5.50
CA GLY A 69 -13.48 -2.44 4.96
C GLY A 69 -14.85 -1.74 4.82
N LEU A 70 -15.47 -1.84 3.63
CA LEU A 70 -16.73 -1.16 3.31
C LEU A 70 -17.93 -2.11 3.07
N MET A 71 -17.79 -3.40 3.35
CA MET A 71 -18.84 -4.40 3.07
C MET A 71 -19.86 -4.55 4.21
N GLY A 72 -19.66 -3.84 5.32
CA GLY A 72 -20.55 -3.82 6.47
C GLY A 72 -20.13 -4.79 7.59
N PRO A 73 -20.78 -4.69 8.76
CA PRO A 73 -20.41 -5.46 9.94
C PRO A 73 -20.67 -6.96 9.74
N GLY A 74 -19.71 -7.79 10.11
CA GLY A 74 -19.80 -9.25 10.03
C GLY A 74 -19.73 -9.82 8.61
N TYR A 75 -19.35 -8.99 7.62
CA TYR A 75 -19.04 -9.48 6.29
C TYR A 75 -17.76 -10.32 6.32
N ASN A 76 -17.77 -11.46 5.65
CA ASN A 76 -16.58 -12.30 5.52
C ASN A 76 -15.82 -11.90 4.24
N TYR A 77 -14.71 -11.20 4.41
CA TYR A 77 -13.87 -10.69 3.33
C TYR A 77 -13.05 -11.80 2.68
N PHE A 78 -12.56 -11.54 1.47
CA PHE A 78 -11.64 -12.40 0.73
C PHE A 78 -12.18 -13.79 0.42
N GLU A 79 -13.49 -13.93 0.37
CA GLU A 79 -14.16 -15.18 0.04
C GLU A 79 -14.18 -15.47 -1.45
N ARG A 80 -14.26 -16.78 -1.79
CA ARG A 80 -14.14 -17.26 -3.17
C ARG A 80 -15.11 -16.55 -4.12
N GLY A 81 -14.56 -15.85 -5.11
CA GLY A 81 -15.31 -15.16 -6.15
C GLY A 81 -15.83 -13.78 -5.77
N ASN A 82 -15.60 -13.33 -4.52
CA ASN A 82 -16.02 -12.00 -4.07
C ASN A 82 -15.16 -10.90 -4.67
N LEU A 83 -15.79 -9.73 -4.81
CA LEU A 83 -15.14 -8.46 -5.02
C LEU A 83 -15.30 -7.66 -3.75
N ASP A 84 -14.20 -7.44 -3.05
CA ASP A 84 -14.19 -6.74 -1.77
C ASP A 84 -13.73 -5.31 -1.95
N ILE A 85 -14.38 -4.39 -1.23
CA ILE A 85 -14.20 -2.94 -1.39
C ILE A 85 -13.69 -2.36 -0.09
N PHE A 86 -12.62 -1.56 -0.22
CA PHE A 86 -11.99 -0.87 0.89
C PHE A 86 -11.79 0.60 0.55
N SER A 87 -11.90 1.48 1.53
CA SER A 87 -11.42 2.85 1.40
C SER A 87 -10.93 3.41 2.72
N GLY A 88 -9.80 4.11 2.65
CA GLY A 88 -9.18 4.74 3.81
C GLY A 88 -8.31 5.91 3.40
N ARG A 89 -7.88 6.68 4.40
CA ARG A 89 -6.90 7.75 4.23
C ARG A 89 -5.48 7.22 4.45
N GLY A 90 -4.54 7.85 3.78
CA GLY A 90 -3.12 7.69 4.03
C GLY A 90 -2.34 8.81 3.35
N ARG A 91 -1.05 8.90 3.65
CA ARG A 91 -0.19 9.92 3.03
C ARG A 91 -0.32 9.89 1.50
N CYS A 92 -0.42 11.05 0.86
CA CYS A 92 -0.34 11.10 -0.60
C CYS A 92 1.02 10.62 -1.10
N LEU A 93 1.01 9.87 -2.20
CA LEU A 93 2.19 9.70 -3.03
C LEU A 93 2.34 10.90 -3.98
N ASP A 94 3.57 11.16 -4.42
CA ASP A 94 3.88 12.34 -5.24
C ASP A 94 3.90 12.03 -6.73
N ALA A 95 3.99 10.74 -7.09
CA ALA A 95 3.78 10.24 -8.44
C ALA A 95 2.64 9.21 -8.50
N PRO A 96 2.13 8.89 -9.72
CA PRO A 96 1.14 7.85 -9.88
C PRO A 96 1.58 6.49 -9.31
N LEU A 97 0.62 5.75 -8.78
CA LEU A 97 0.75 4.37 -8.35
C LEU A 97 1.25 3.52 -9.51
N CYS A 98 2.32 2.77 -9.29
CA CYS A 98 2.88 1.91 -10.34
C CYS A 98 3.43 0.58 -9.84
N ALA A 99 3.54 0.38 -8.53
CA ALA A 99 3.86 -0.93 -7.99
C ALA A 99 3.08 -1.25 -6.72
N MET A 100 2.95 -2.54 -6.45
CA MET A 100 2.36 -3.05 -5.22
C MET A 100 3.12 -4.25 -4.67
N ASN A 101 2.98 -4.46 -3.37
CA ASN A 101 3.26 -5.70 -2.66
C ASN A 101 2.01 -6.10 -1.88
N LEU A 102 1.35 -7.17 -2.31
CA LEU A 102 0.19 -7.77 -1.66
C LEU A 102 0.65 -8.95 -0.81
N THR A 103 0.23 -9.02 0.45
CA THR A 103 0.69 -10.03 1.41
C THR A 103 -0.49 -10.71 2.10
N SER A 104 -0.33 -12.00 2.39
CA SER A 104 -1.16 -12.74 3.36
C SER A 104 -0.30 -13.09 4.58
N ASP A 105 -0.87 -13.06 5.78
CA ASP A 105 -0.19 -13.55 6.99
C ASP A 105 -0.24 -15.08 7.13
N GLY A 106 -1.03 -15.77 6.28
CA GLY A 106 -1.18 -17.22 6.28
C GLY A 106 -1.86 -17.80 7.52
N SER A 107 -2.62 -16.99 8.27
CA SER A 107 -3.38 -17.45 9.44
C SER A 107 -4.78 -17.97 9.07
N GLY A 108 -5.48 -18.62 10.02
CA GLY A 108 -6.87 -19.09 9.86
C GLY A 108 -7.03 -20.52 9.32
N GLU A 109 -8.27 -21.02 9.34
CA GLU A 109 -8.61 -22.39 8.88
C GLU A 109 -8.61 -22.51 7.33
N HIS A 110 -8.62 -21.38 6.63
CA HIS A 110 -8.50 -21.28 5.17
C HIS A 110 -7.36 -20.31 4.78
N HIS A 111 -6.12 -20.64 5.12
CA HIS A 111 -4.97 -19.74 4.95
C HIS A 111 -4.50 -19.52 3.49
N GLY A 112 -4.83 -20.46 2.58
CA GLY A 112 -4.43 -20.34 1.18
C GLY A 112 -5.41 -19.45 0.40
N TRP A 113 -4.90 -18.41 -0.27
CA TRP A 113 -5.74 -17.44 -0.99
C TRP A 113 -5.39 -17.38 -2.47
N TYR A 114 -6.38 -17.31 -3.37
CA TYR A 114 -6.13 -17.04 -4.78
C TYR A 114 -6.72 -15.69 -5.17
N CYS A 115 -5.84 -14.75 -5.51
CA CYS A 115 -6.23 -13.40 -5.91
C CYS A 115 -6.17 -13.24 -7.43
N ASN A 116 -7.22 -12.72 -8.06
CA ASN A 116 -7.20 -12.37 -9.48
C ASN A 116 -6.52 -11.01 -9.70
N TYR A 117 -6.97 -9.96 -9.01
CA TYR A 117 -6.43 -8.62 -9.16
C TYR A 117 -6.69 -7.72 -7.95
N VAL A 118 -5.90 -6.65 -7.87
CA VAL A 118 -6.11 -5.51 -6.98
C VAL A 118 -6.21 -4.25 -7.85
N GLU A 119 -7.31 -3.52 -7.76
CA GLU A 119 -7.46 -2.20 -8.39
C GLU A 119 -7.42 -1.11 -7.31
N VAL A 120 -6.62 -0.08 -7.54
CA VAL A 120 -6.48 1.03 -6.60
C VAL A 120 -6.67 2.35 -7.31
N THR A 121 -7.44 3.24 -6.67
CA THR A 121 -7.49 4.66 -7.01
C THR A 121 -6.99 5.49 -5.83
N MET A 122 -6.00 6.35 -6.07
CA MET A 122 -5.56 7.40 -5.15
C MET A 122 -6.12 8.74 -5.61
N THR A 123 -6.73 9.47 -4.69
CA THR A 123 -7.27 10.82 -4.92
C THR A 123 -6.82 11.77 -3.82
N GLY A 124 -6.41 12.99 -4.19
CA GLY A 124 -6.00 14.03 -3.25
C GLY A 124 -6.50 15.39 -3.70
N VAL A 125 -6.62 16.33 -2.77
CA VAL A 125 -7.01 17.70 -3.09
C VAL A 125 -5.93 18.32 -3.98
N HIS A 126 -6.34 18.95 -5.09
CA HIS A 126 -5.42 19.55 -6.08
C HIS A 126 -4.35 18.61 -6.67
N LYS A 127 -4.45 17.29 -6.46
CA LYS A 127 -3.58 16.27 -7.05
C LYS A 127 -4.32 15.53 -8.17
N PRO A 128 -3.63 15.12 -9.25
CA PRO A 128 -4.23 14.27 -10.26
C PRO A 128 -4.58 12.90 -9.66
N CYS A 129 -5.74 12.36 -10.05
CA CYS A 129 -6.11 11.00 -9.66
C CYS A 129 -5.14 9.99 -10.28
N SER A 130 -4.78 8.97 -9.53
CA SER A 130 -3.99 7.84 -10.01
C SER A 130 -4.79 6.57 -9.84
N GLN A 131 -5.14 5.90 -10.94
CA GLN A 131 -5.80 4.60 -10.93
C GLN A 131 -4.86 3.55 -11.54
N GLN A 132 -4.72 2.41 -10.87
CA GLN A 132 -3.90 1.30 -11.34
C GLN A 132 -4.54 -0.03 -10.97
N GLN A 133 -4.70 -0.91 -11.96
CA GLN A 133 -5.05 -2.31 -11.73
C GLN A 133 -3.78 -3.17 -11.78
N PHE A 134 -3.60 -4.02 -10.79
CA PHE A 134 -2.53 -5.00 -10.71
C PHE A 134 -3.11 -6.40 -10.84
N THR A 135 -2.92 -7.03 -12.00
CA THR A 135 -3.22 -8.45 -12.19
C THR A 135 -2.32 -9.32 -11.32
N VAL A 136 -2.92 -10.17 -10.49
CA VAL A 136 -2.25 -11.10 -9.58
C VAL A 136 -2.26 -12.51 -10.17
N GLU A 137 -3.44 -13.11 -10.34
CA GLU A 137 -3.63 -14.50 -10.83
C GLU A 137 -2.69 -15.52 -10.17
N GLN A 138 -2.58 -15.45 -8.84
CA GLN A 138 -1.59 -16.18 -8.06
C GLN A 138 -2.19 -16.67 -6.75
N TRP A 139 -1.77 -17.86 -6.31
CA TRP A 139 -1.93 -18.25 -4.92
C TRP A 139 -0.98 -17.43 -4.02
N LEU A 140 -1.51 -16.89 -2.93
CA LEU A 140 -0.75 -16.43 -1.78
C LEU A 140 -0.94 -17.52 -0.71
N ALA A 141 -0.09 -18.53 -0.77
CA ALA A 141 -0.23 -19.76 0.03
C ALA A 141 1.12 -20.48 0.12
N LEU A 142 1.34 -21.24 1.20
CA LEU A 142 2.53 -22.09 1.36
C LEU A 142 2.29 -23.54 0.94
N ASP A 143 1.05 -23.93 0.68
CA ASP A 143 0.64 -25.28 0.28
C ASP A 143 0.22 -25.37 -1.20
N ALA A 144 0.23 -24.26 -1.94
CA ALA A 144 0.00 -24.19 -3.37
C ALA A 144 1.08 -23.36 -4.08
N PRO A 145 1.53 -23.73 -5.30
CA PRO A 145 2.47 -22.93 -6.07
C PRO A 145 1.96 -21.49 -6.28
N PRO A 146 2.80 -20.46 -6.10
CA PRO A 146 4.27 -20.51 -6.03
C PRO A 146 4.87 -20.75 -4.64
N TYR A 147 4.10 -21.17 -3.63
CA TYR A 147 4.55 -21.38 -2.25
C TYR A 147 5.05 -20.08 -1.57
N ASP A 148 4.41 -18.96 -1.92
CA ASP A 148 4.74 -17.64 -1.41
C ASP A 148 3.45 -17.00 -0.87
N LEU A 149 3.56 -16.27 0.23
CA LEU A 149 2.49 -15.47 0.82
C LEU A 149 2.48 -14.04 0.29
N THR A 150 3.29 -13.77 -0.74
CA THR A 150 3.53 -12.43 -1.30
C THR A 150 3.25 -12.43 -2.81
N ALA A 151 2.65 -11.35 -3.30
CA ALA A 151 2.55 -11.05 -4.72
C ALA A 151 3.01 -9.61 -5.00
N ILE A 152 4.17 -9.46 -5.63
CA ILE A 152 4.73 -8.17 -6.03
C ILE A 152 4.41 -7.92 -7.52
N ARG A 153 3.91 -6.73 -7.85
CA ARG A 153 3.75 -6.27 -9.24
C ARG A 153 4.39 -4.91 -9.37
N ASN A 154 5.31 -4.76 -10.32
CA ASN A 154 6.02 -3.51 -10.58
C ASN A 154 5.82 -3.11 -12.06
N TYR A 155 5.05 -2.06 -12.26
CA TYR A 155 4.76 -1.44 -13.56
C TYR A 155 5.33 -0.03 -13.65
N CYS A 156 6.22 0.35 -12.72
CA CYS A 156 6.88 1.64 -12.77
C CYS A 156 7.72 1.76 -14.04
N PRO A 157 7.74 2.95 -14.69
CA PRO A 157 8.59 3.17 -15.84
C PRO A 157 10.05 2.88 -15.46
N SER A 158 10.72 1.98 -16.18
CA SER A 158 12.17 1.83 -16.06
C SER A 158 12.82 3.13 -16.52
N GLU A 159 13.73 3.70 -15.72
CA GLU A 159 14.57 4.82 -16.16
C GLU A 159 15.40 4.41 -17.38
N VAL A 160 14.89 4.62 -18.59
CA VAL A 160 15.67 4.51 -19.83
C VAL A 160 15.66 5.88 -20.48
N PRO A 161 16.72 6.68 -20.29
CA PRO A 161 16.95 7.85 -21.13
C PRO A 161 17.26 7.36 -22.56
N ASP A 162 16.28 7.43 -23.48
CA ASP A 162 16.54 7.24 -24.91
C ASP A 162 17.21 8.50 -25.47
N ASP A 163 18.55 8.52 -25.46
CA ASP A 163 19.31 9.66 -25.98
C ASP A 163 20.45 9.27 -26.95
N ARG A 164 20.35 8.14 -27.67
CA ARG A 164 21.39 7.75 -28.66
C ARG A 164 20.89 7.22 -30.00
N ARG A 165 19.77 7.72 -30.52
CA ARG A 165 19.46 7.65 -31.97
C ARG A 165 19.41 9.02 -32.65
N HIS A 166 20.30 9.92 -32.24
CA HIS A 166 20.61 11.14 -33.00
C HIS A 166 22.11 11.44 -33.05
N ARG A 167 22.97 10.41 -33.02
CA ARG A 167 24.36 10.59 -33.49
C ARG A 167 24.34 10.62 -35.01
N LYS A 168 24.16 11.84 -35.51
CA LYS A 168 24.48 12.33 -36.85
C LYS A 168 25.42 11.38 -37.60
N SER A 169 24.94 10.81 -38.70
CA SER A 169 25.82 10.47 -39.81
C SER A 169 26.27 11.79 -40.44
N SER A 170 27.24 12.43 -39.79
CA SER A 170 28.09 13.46 -40.37
C SER A 170 29.52 12.99 -40.22
N SER A 171 29.96 12.29 -41.25
CA SER A 171 31.35 12.18 -41.69
C SER A 171 31.28 11.61 -43.11
N SER A 172 31.95 12.07 -44.14
CA SER A 172 32.65 13.29 -44.54
C SER A 172 33.03 13.04 -46.01
N MET A 173 33.49 14.09 -46.69
CA MET A 173 34.15 14.07 -48.01
C MET A 173 35.15 12.93 -48.20
#